data_AF-A0A831J6B3-F1
#
_entry.id   AF-A0A831J6B3-F1
#
_cell.length_a   1.000
_cell.length_b   1.000
_cell.length_c   1.000
_cell.angle_alpha   90.00
_cell.angle_beta   90.00
_cell.angle_gamma   90.00
#
_symmetry.space_group_name_H-M   'P 1'
#
loop_
_entity.id
_entity.type
_entity.pdbx_description
1 polymer ?
#
loop_
_entity_poly.entity_id
_entity_poly.type
_entity_poly.pdbx_seq_one_letter_code
_entity_poly.pdbx_strand_id
1 'polypeptide(L)' 'LYEVSCEELDFLNDIAFDCGVTGSRVMGGGFGGCTINLVKNELYETFISTAKERFKEKFGRSPKVYDVVISDGSHKVC' A
#
# COMPACT_ATOMS: atom_id res chain seq x y z
N LEU A 1 -9.12 -17.72 9.54
CA LEU A 1 -8.20 -16.61 9.17
C LEU A 1 -7.66 -16.00 10.45
N TYR A 2 -6.65 -15.11 10.38
CA TYR A 2 -6.11 -14.41 11.55
C TYR A 2 -6.87 -13.11 11.90
N GLU A 3 -7.69 -12.59 10.98
CA GLU A 3 -8.65 -11.47 11.21
C GLU A 3 -8.03 -10.17 11.77
N VAL A 4 -6.83 -9.84 11.30
CA VAL A 4 -6.08 -8.63 11.71
C VAL A 4 -6.14 -7.49 10.69
N SER A 5 -7.00 -7.54 9.68
CA SER A 5 -7.13 -6.44 8.72
C SER A 5 -8.08 -5.35 9.24
N CYS A 6 -8.22 -4.27 8.47
CA CYS A 6 -9.28 -3.29 8.66
C CYS A 6 -9.82 -2.86 7.29
N GLU A 7 -10.97 -2.20 7.29
CA GLU A 7 -11.67 -1.81 6.06
C GLU A 7 -10.77 -0.98 5.13
N GLU A 8 -9.92 -0.10 5.67
CA GLU A 8 -8.98 0.69 4.88
C GLU A 8 -7.92 -0.16 4.18
N LEU A 9 -7.39 -1.18 4.85
CA LEU A 9 -6.35 -2.05 4.30
C LEU A 9 -6.91 -2.99 3.24
N ASP A 10 -8.09 -3.57 3.52
CA ASP A 10 -8.79 -4.42 2.57
C ASP A 10 -9.15 -3.62 1.31
N PHE A 11 -9.63 -2.38 1.48
CA PHE A 11 -9.96 -1.51 0.35
C PHE A 11 -8.74 -1.13 -0.50
N LEU A 12 -7.59 -0.83 0.12
CA LEU A 12 -6.35 -0.59 -0.63
C LEU A 12 -5.90 -1.84 -1.41
N ASN A 13 -6.09 -3.01 -0.82
CA ASN A 13 -5.76 -4.28 -1.46
C ASN A 13 -6.67 -4.55 -2.67
N ASP A 14 -7.96 -4.26 -2.56
CA ASP A 14 -8.92 -4.39 -3.66
C ASP A 14 -8.60 -3.43 -4.82
N ILE A 15 -8.24 -2.17 -4.51
CA ILE A 15 -7.81 -1.22 -5.56
C ILE A 15 -6.55 -1.72 -6.27
N ALA A 16 -5.59 -2.27 -5.53
CA ALA A 16 -4.38 -2.82 -6.13
C ALA A 16 -4.72 -3.97 -7.10
N PHE A 17 -5.64 -4.86 -6.71
CA PHE A 17 -6.14 -5.92 -7.57
C PHE A 17 -6.82 -5.38 -8.84
N ASP A 18 -7.74 -4.43 -8.69
CA ASP A 18 -8.44 -3.78 -9.82
C ASP A 18 -7.49 -3.10 -10.80
N CYS A 19 -6.39 -2.52 -10.29
CA CYS A 19 -5.37 -1.84 -11.11
C CYS A 19 -4.36 -2.80 -11.76
N GLY A 20 -4.48 -4.11 -11.54
CA GLY A 20 -3.56 -5.11 -12.09
C GLY A 20 -2.18 -5.12 -11.44
N VAL A 21 -2.06 -4.61 -10.21
CA VAL A 21 -0.82 -4.69 -9.41
C VAL A 21 -0.47 -6.17 -9.19
N THR A 22 0.82 -6.51 -9.28
CA THR A 22 1.27 -7.92 -9.27
C THR A 22 1.00 -8.62 -7.94
N GLY A 23 1.02 -7.87 -6.84
CA GLY A 23 0.63 -8.37 -5.54
C GLY A 23 0.52 -7.25 -4.52
N SER A 24 -0.36 -7.42 -3.55
CA SER A 24 -0.60 -6.51 -2.42
C SER A 24 -0.86 -7.33 -1.17
N ARG A 25 -0.41 -6.83 -0.01
CA ARG A 25 -0.78 -7.37 1.31
C ARG A 25 -0.57 -6.36 2.43
N VAL A 26 -1.16 -6.62 3.58
CA VAL A 26 -0.87 -5.92 4.84
C VAL A 26 0.59 -6.12 5.26
N MET A 27 1.24 -5.03 5.66
CA MET A 27 2.59 -5.01 6.24
C MET A 27 2.50 -4.60 7.72
N GLY A 28 3.11 -5.38 8.60
CA GLY A 28 3.07 -5.17 10.05
C GLY A 28 2.00 -6.00 10.77
N GLY A 29 1.60 -5.53 11.95
CA GLY A 29 0.70 -6.27 12.86
C GLY A 29 -0.80 -6.21 12.52
N GLY A 30 -1.22 -5.33 11.62
CA GLY A 30 -2.62 -5.15 11.24
C GLY A 30 -3.37 -4.09 12.07
N PHE A 31 -4.70 -4.11 11.97
CA PHE A 31 -5.64 -3.14 12.58
C PHE A 31 -5.38 -1.68 12.16
N GLY A 32 -4.92 -1.50 10.92
CA GLY A 32 -4.42 -0.25 10.37
C GLY A 32 -2.97 -0.37 9.91
N GLY A 33 -2.36 0.76 9.56
CA GLY A 33 -0.97 0.81 9.10
C GLY A 33 -0.87 0.89 7.57
N CYS A 34 -0.14 -0.03 6.95
CA CYS A 34 0.28 0.07 5.56
C CYS A 34 0.05 -1.23 4.79
N THR A 35 -0.18 -1.10 3.48
CA THR A 35 -0.02 -2.19 2.52
C THR A 35 1.32 -2.06 1.81
N ILE A 36 1.90 -3.20 1.42
CA ILE A 36 3.06 -3.26 0.53
C ILE A 36 2.62 -3.85 -0.81
N ASN A 37 3.05 -3.21 -1.90
CA ASN A 37 2.54 -3.46 -3.24
C ASN A 37 3.69 -3.67 -4.23
N LEU A 38 3.61 -4.70 -5.06
CA LEU A 38 4.55 -4.94 -6.17
C LEU A 38 3.94 -4.41 -7.47
N VAL A 39 4.33 -3.20 -7.85
CA VAL A 39 3.76 -2.45 -8.96
C VAL A 39 4.74 -2.41 -10.12
N LYS A 40 4.29 -2.72 -11.34
CA LYS A 40 5.09 -2.49 -12.55
C LYS A 40 5.17 -1.00 -12.85
N ASN A 41 6.29 -0.52 -13.37
CA ASN A 41 6.50 0.91 -13.66
C ASN A 41 5.38 1.50 -14.54
N GLU A 42 4.90 0.76 -15.54
CA GLU A 42 3.81 1.17 -16.43
C GLU A 42 2.45 1.36 -15.73
N LEU A 43 2.25 0.73 -14.56
CA LEU A 43 1.03 0.82 -13.78
C LEU A 43 1.13 1.82 -12.62
N TYR A 44 2.33 2.32 -12.32
CA TYR A 44 2.60 3.10 -11.11
C TYR A 44 1.72 4.34 -11.01
N GLU A 45 1.75 5.21 -12.02
CA GLU A 45 0.98 6.47 -11.99
C GLU A 45 -0.51 6.22 -11.85
N THR A 46 -1.06 5.31 -12.66
CA THR A 46 -2.48 4.93 -12.63
C THR A 46 -2.87 4.39 -11.26
N PHE A 47 -2.09 3.46 -10.70
CA PHE A 47 -2.37 2.89 -9.39
C PHE A 47 -2.36 3.95 -8.29
N ILE A 48 -1.34 4.81 -8.26
CA ILE A 48 -1.22 5.85 -7.22
C ILE A 48 -2.34 6.88 -7.32
N SER A 49 -2.70 7.32 -8.54
CA SER A 49 -3.82 8.26 -8.72
C SER A 49 -5.14 7.64 -8.26
N THR A 50 -5.44 6.42 -8.72
CA THR A 50 -6.69 5.71 -8.39
C THR A 50 -6.78 5.41 -6.89
N ALA A 51 -5.68 4.94 -6.28
CA ALA A 51 -5.64 4.68 -4.85
C ALA A 51 -5.89 5.94 -4.03
N LYS A 52 -5.27 7.08 -4.38
CA LYS A 52 -5.47 8.33 -3.64
C LYS A 52 -6.88 8.89 -3.79
N GLU A 53 -7.43 8.86 -5.00
CA GLU A 53 -8.78 9.35 -5.31
C GLU A 53 -9.83 8.52 -4.59
N ARG A 54 -9.91 7.21 -4.88
CA ARG A 54 -10.95 6.33 -4.32
C ARG A 54 -10.87 6.23 -2.81
N PHE A 55 -9.66 6.21 -2.25
CA PHE A 55 -9.50 6.17 -0.79
C PHE A 55 -9.96 7.48 -0.13
N LYS A 56 -9.71 8.63 -0.76
CA LYS A 56 -10.20 9.92 -0.28
C LYS A 56 -11.71 10.03 -0.37
N GLU A 57 -12.31 9.54 -1.44
CA GLU A 57 -13.77 9.50 -1.61
C GLU A 57 -14.45 8.67 -0.52
N LYS A 58 -13.89 7.50 -0.20
CA LYS A 58 -14.48 6.58 0.78
C LYS A 58 -14.24 7.01 2.24
N PHE A 59 -13.03 7.46 2.57
CA PHE A 59 -12.61 7.67 3.97
C PHE A 59 -12.36 9.15 4.33
N GLY A 60 -12.52 10.09 3.40
CA GLY A 60 -12.36 11.52 3.64
C GLY A 60 -10.91 11.99 3.88
N ARG A 61 -9.93 11.10 3.69
CA ARG A 61 -8.49 11.35 3.90
C ARG A 61 -7.68 10.66 2.81
N SER A 62 -6.48 11.13 2.52
CA SER A 62 -5.61 10.51 1.50
C SER A 62 -4.56 9.60 2.13
N PRO A 63 -4.23 8.46 1.51
CA PRO A 63 -3.14 7.60 1.94
C PRO A 63 -1.79 8.29 1.63
N LYS A 64 -0.80 8.04 2.48
CA LYS A 64 0.59 8.40 2.18
C LYS A 64 1.21 7.28 1.35
N VAL A 65 1.96 7.66 0.33
CA VAL A 65 2.64 6.74 -0.59
C VAL A 65 4.13 6.95 -0.46
N TYR A 66 4.89 5.86 -0.38
CA TYR A 66 6.34 5.88 -0.26
C TYR A 66 6.93 4.91 -1.27
N ASP A 67 7.84 5.40 -2.09
CA ASP A 67 8.67 4.53 -2.93
C ASP A 67 9.75 3.91 -2.05
N VAL A 68 9.75 2.58 -1.99
CA VAL A 68 10.64 1.84 -1.09
C VAL A 68 11.88 1.41 -1.85
N VAL A 69 13.04 1.86 -1.38
CA VAL A 69 14.35 1.36 -1.82
C VAL A 69 14.95 0.57 -0.66
N ILE A 70 15.33 -0.69 -0.93
CA ILE A 70 15.99 -1.53 0.06
C ILE A 70 17.33 -0.89 0.42
N SER A 71 17.60 -0.76 1.71
CA SER A 71 18.80 -0.12 2.24
C SER A 71 19.41 -0.97 3.36
N ASP A 72 20.66 -0.65 3.69
CA ASP A 72 21.37 -1.33 4.78
C ASP A 72 20.69 -1.09 6.13
N GLY A 73 20.77 -2.12 6.98
CA GLY A 73 20.41 -1.98 8.37
C GLY A 73 21.39 -1.09 9.15
N SER A 74 21.07 -0.86 10.41
CA SER A 74 21.94 -0.11 11.33
C SER A 74 23.34 -0.71 11.37
N HIS A 75 24.35 0.11 11.08
CA HIS A 75 25.76 -0.28 11.11
C HIS A 75 26.60 0.84 11.72
N LYS A 76 27.82 0.50 12.16
CA LYS A 76 28.77 1.48 12.68
C LYS A 76 29.34 2.29 11.51
N VAL A 77 29.19 3.61 11.57
CA VAL A 77 29.87 4.53 10.65
C VAL A 77 31.26 4.81 11.21
N CYS A 78 32.30 4.38 10.49
CA CYS A 78 33.71 4.54 10.87
C CYS A 78 34.39 5.54 9.95
#